data_AF-A0A0S2W5Q6-F1
#
_entry.id   AF-A0A0S2W5Q6-F1
#
_cell.length_a   1.000
_cell.length_b   1.000
_cell.length_c   1.000
_cell.angle_alpha   90.00
_cell.angle_beta   90.00
_cell.angle_gamma   90.00
#
_symmetry.space_group_name_H-M   'P 1'
#
loop_
_entity.id
_entity.type
_entity.pdbx_description
1 polymer ?
#
loop_
_entity_poly.entity_id
_entity_poly.type
_entity_poly.pdbx_seq_one_letter_code
_entity_poly.pdbx_strand_id
1 'polypeptide(L)'
;MGREENLFVIRRNGGSANDSDHYAAHGEMGGMKDAIGYSNMEDARIFLSREQAQAYIDRVLPEWARKEHHPAQIRHRDVALVMPRLSGLLYLRENGVEIPPELLEPNKNKLLIWRR
;
A
#
# COMPACT_ATOMS: atom_id res chain seq x y z
N MET A 1 -6.64 17.01 -19.98
CA MET A 1 -5.26 16.67 -19.57
C MET A 1 -5.40 16.03 -18.19
N GLY A 2 -5.70 14.73 -18.16
CA GLY A 2 -6.02 14.03 -16.90
C GLY A 2 -4.78 14.00 -16.01
N ARG A 3 -4.89 14.50 -14.79
CA ARG A 3 -3.82 14.33 -13.81
C ARG A 3 -3.76 12.83 -13.51
N GLU A 4 -2.61 12.22 -13.71
CA GLU A 4 -2.35 10.88 -13.19
C GLU A 4 -2.54 10.96 -11.67
N GLU A 5 -3.66 10.45 -11.15
CA GLU A 5 -3.82 10.28 -9.72
C GLU A 5 -2.82 9.19 -9.30
N ASN A 6 -1.66 9.64 -8.83
CA ASN A 6 -0.61 8.74 -8.41
C ASN A 6 -1.09 8.04 -7.13
N LEU A 7 -1.49 6.78 -7.27
CA LEU A 7 -1.75 5.90 -6.15
C LEU A 7 -0.43 5.41 -5.58
N PHE A 8 -0.42 5.14 -4.27
CA PHE A 8 0.77 4.68 -3.58
C PHE A 8 0.46 3.50 -2.68
N VAL A 9 1.47 2.67 -2.48
CA VAL A 9 1.55 1.64 -1.44
C VAL A 9 2.85 1.85 -0.67
N ILE A 10 2.96 1.31 0.53
CA ILE A 10 4.23 1.29 1.23
C ILE A 10 4.97 0.02 0.83
N ARG A 11 6.26 0.12 0.50
CA ARG A 11 7.12 -1.03 0.19
C ARG A 11 8.36 -1.06 1.04
N ARG A 12 8.92 -2.26 1.24
CA ARG A 12 10.24 -2.43 1.87
C ARG A 12 11.37 -2.08 0.89
N ASN A 13 12.43 -1.47 1.41
CA ASN A 13 13.67 -1.20 0.68
C ASN A 13 14.38 -2.50 0.30
N GLY A 14 14.94 -2.55 -0.92
CA GLY A 14 15.60 -3.76 -1.44
C GLY A 14 14.63 -4.86 -1.90
N GLY A 15 13.32 -4.63 -1.82
CA GLY A 15 12.32 -5.51 -2.40
C GLY A 15 12.37 -5.51 -3.93
N SER A 16 12.26 -6.68 -4.55
CA SER A 16 12.18 -6.80 -6.01
C SER A 16 10.81 -6.31 -6.50
N ALA A 17 10.75 -5.66 -7.66
CA ALA A 17 9.46 -5.30 -8.27
C ALA A 17 8.53 -6.53 -8.48
N ASN A 18 9.12 -7.72 -8.59
CA ASN A 18 8.43 -9.00 -8.71
C ASN A 18 8.19 -9.71 -7.37
N ASP A 19 8.85 -9.28 -6.29
CA ASP A 19 8.64 -9.81 -4.96
C ASP A 19 7.70 -8.86 -4.19
N SER A 20 6.46 -9.27 -4.02
CA SER A 20 5.83 -9.49 -2.70
C SER A 20 6.33 -8.64 -1.50
N ASP A 21 6.43 -7.33 -1.66
CA ASP A 21 6.99 -6.41 -0.64
C ASP A 21 6.04 -5.27 -0.30
N HIS A 22 4.73 -5.50 -0.37
CA HIS A 22 3.74 -4.48 -0.01
C HIS A 22 3.50 -4.51 1.49
N TYR A 23 3.82 -3.42 2.18
CA TYR A 23 3.73 -3.36 3.64
C TYR A 23 2.28 -3.44 4.13
N ALA A 24 2.05 -4.25 5.16
CA ALA A 24 0.78 -4.38 5.86
C ALA A 24 0.85 -3.77 7.26
N ALA A 25 1.71 -4.33 8.10
CA ALA A 25 1.85 -4.00 9.52
C ALA A 25 3.19 -4.51 10.08
N HIS A 26 3.51 -4.13 11.31
CA HIS A 26 4.55 -4.77 12.09
C HIS A 26 3.93 -5.65 13.17
N GLY A 27 4.61 -6.75 13.50
CA GLY A 27 4.23 -7.61 14.60
C GLY A 27 5.42 -8.37 15.15
N GLU A 28 5.32 -8.78 16.42
CA GLU A 28 6.21 -9.76 17.01
C GLU A 28 5.56 -11.14 16.86
N MET A 29 6.17 -12.03 16.09
CA MET A 29 5.75 -13.43 15.98
C MET A 29 7.00 -14.30 16.06
N GLY A 30 6.99 -15.28 16.97
CA GLY A 30 8.18 -16.08 17.25
C GLY A 30 9.35 -15.26 17.85
N GLY A 31 9.09 -14.13 18.50
CA GLY A 31 10.12 -13.29 19.14
C GLY A 31 10.92 -12.40 18.18
N MET A 32 10.58 -12.37 16.89
CA MET A 32 11.15 -11.43 15.92
C MET A 32 10.17 -10.28 15.68
N LYS A 33 10.63 -9.04 15.92
CA LYS A 33 9.93 -7.81 15.56
C LYS A 33 10.15 -7.54 14.09
N ASP A 34 9.27 -8.09 13.27
CA ASP A 34 9.50 -8.13 11.83
C ASP A 34 8.47 -7.35 11.02
N ALA A 35 8.75 -7.12 9.74
CA ALA A 35 7.79 -6.54 8.82
C ALA A 35 6.83 -7.63 8.31
N ILE A 36 5.53 -7.33 8.36
CA ILE A 36 4.48 -8.16 7.79
C ILE A 36 4.01 -7.48 6.50
N GLY A 37 4.09 -8.19 5.38
CA GLY A 37 3.70 -7.69 4.07
C GLY A 37 2.77 -8.62 3.30
N TYR A 38 2.21 -8.11 2.21
CA TYR A 38 1.41 -8.85 1.25
C TYR A 38 2.20 -9.19 0.00
N SER A 39 1.93 -10.37 -0.54
CA SER A 39 2.46 -10.77 -1.85
C SER A 39 1.99 -9.87 -2.97
N ASN A 40 0.72 -9.48 -2.89
CA ASN A 40 0.07 -8.72 -3.94
C ASN A 40 -0.26 -7.31 -3.48
N MET A 41 -0.30 -6.40 -4.45
CA MET A 41 -0.59 -4.98 -4.21
C MET A 41 -2.04 -4.76 -3.81
N GLU A 42 -2.98 -5.50 -4.38
CA GLU A 42 -4.43 -5.35 -4.13
C GLU A 42 -4.85 -5.71 -2.70
N ASP A 43 -4.00 -6.46 -1.99
CA ASP A 43 -4.22 -6.79 -0.59
C ASP A 43 -3.61 -5.76 0.37
N ALA A 44 -2.76 -4.87 -0.14
CA ALA A 44 -2.09 -3.85 0.65
C ALA A 44 -2.92 -2.58 0.82
N ARG A 45 -2.52 -1.76 1.80
CA ARG A 45 -3.13 -0.45 2.00
C ARG A 45 -2.78 0.46 0.83
N ILE A 46 -3.79 1.06 0.20
CA ILE A 46 -3.64 2.02 -0.88
C ILE A 46 -3.74 3.44 -0.31
N PHE A 47 -2.86 4.32 -0.79
CA PHE A 47 -2.83 5.73 -0.44
C PHE A 47 -3.09 6.57 -1.70
N LEU A 48 -3.85 7.66 -1.53
CA LEU A 48 -4.23 8.55 -2.64
C LEU A 48 -3.17 9.62 -2.94
N SER A 49 -2.07 9.63 -2.18
CA SER A 49 -0.94 10.54 -2.35
C SER A 49 0.31 9.99 -1.68
N ARG A 50 1.48 10.47 -2.14
CA ARG A 50 2.77 10.09 -1.57
C ARG A 50 2.89 10.59 -0.13
N GLU A 51 2.36 11.77 0.14
CA GLU A 51 2.42 12.45 1.42
C GLU A 51 1.62 11.68 2.48
N GLN A 52 0.46 11.14 2.11
CA GLN A 52 -0.31 10.27 3.00
C GLN A 52 0.45 8.98 3.34
N ALA A 53 1.06 8.34 2.35
CA ALA A 53 1.87 7.14 2.57
C ALA A 53 3.09 7.43 3.45
N GLN A 54 3.80 8.56 3.21
CA GLN A 54 4.95 8.96 4.03
C GLN A 54 4.52 9.31 5.46
N ALA A 55 3.43 10.06 5.64
CA ALA A 55 2.90 10.39 6.96
C ALA A 55 2.50 9.12 7.74
N TYR A 56 2.01 8.09 7.06
CA TYR A 56 1.76 6.80 7.67
C TYR A 56 3.06 6.12 8.13
N ILE A 57 4.11 6.11 7.31
CA ILE A 57 5.45 5.62 7.69
C ILE A 57 5.92 6.36 8.96
N ASP A 58 5.90 7.69 8.95
CA ASP A 58 6.48 8.48 10.03
C ASP A 58 5.72 8.34 11.36
N ARG A 59 4.39 8.16 11.30
CA ARG A 59 3.52 8.13 12.49
C ARG A 59 3.23 6.74 13.01
N VAL A 60 3.05 5.77 12.11
CA VAL A 60 2.53 4.44 12.45
C VAL A 60 3.66 3.41 12.56
N LEU A 61 4.71 3.52 11.75
CA LEU A 61 5.81 2.57 11.82
C LEU A 61 6.73 2.90 13.00
N PRO A 62 7.26 1.88 13.68
CA PRO A 62 8.26 2.07 14.73
C PRO A 62 9.53 2.68 14.13
N GLU A 63 10.26 3.45 14.94
CA GLU A 63 11.40 4.27 14.49
C GLU A 63 12.43 3.46 13.68
N TRP A 64 12.78 2.26 14.13
CA TRP A 64 13.74 1.39 13.46
C TRP A 64 13.29 0.96 12.06
N ALA A 65 11.98 0.88 11.80
CA ALA A 65 11.42 0.39 10.55
C ALA A 65 11.16 1.49 9.52
N ARG A 66 11.14 2.77 9.91
CA ARG A 66 10.85 3.88 9.00
C ARG A 66 11.86 3.95 7.86
N LYS A 67 13.14 3.71 8.15
CA LYS A 67 14.23 3.67 7.16
C LYS A 67 14.20 2.43 6.26
N GLU A 68 13.43 1.41 6.62
CA GLU A 68 13.31 0.17 5.87
C GLU A 68 12.16 0.23 4.85
N HIS A 69 11.32 1.26 4.90
CA HIS A 69 10.14 1.37 4.05
C HIS A 69 10.08 2.71 3.30
N HIS A 70 9.43 2.71 2.14
CA HIS A 70 9.20 3.92 1.35
C HIS A 70 7.84 3.88 0.65
N PRO A 71 7.23 5.04 0.34
CA PRO A 71 6.10 5.12 -0.57
C PRO A 71 6.51 4.73 -1.98
N ALA A 72 5.84 3.75 -2.56
CA ALA A 72 6.01 3.31 -3.94
C ALA A 72 4.75 3.66 -4.74
N GLN A 73 4.95 4.31 -5.88
CA GLN A 73 3.87 4.63 -6.80
C GLN A 73 3.39 3.37 -7.53
N ILE A 74 2.08 3.22 -7.66
CA ILE A 74 1.44 2.16 -8.44
C ILE A 74 0.78 2.76 -9.67
N ARG A 75 0.83 2.05 -10.80
CA ARG A 75 0.29 2.57 -12.05
C ARG A 75 -1.20 2.34 -12.12
N HIS A 76 -1.94 3.31 -12.65
CA HIS A 76 -3.38 3.18 -12.89
C HIS A 76 -3.73 1.93 -13.71
N ARG A 77 -2.90 1.56 -14.68
CA ARG A 77 -3.11 0.35 -15.49
C ARG A 77 -3.12 -0.92 -14.64
N ASP A 78 -2.22 -1.01 -13.67
CA ASP A 78 -2.11 -2.17 -12.79
C ASP A 78 -3.36 -2.24 -11.89
N VAL A 79 -3.78 -1.09 -11.34
CA VAL A 79 -5.01 -0.96 -10.55
C VAL A 79 -6.25 -1.30 -11.35
N ALA A 80 -6.35 -0.86 -12.60
CA ALA A 80 -7.47 -1.19 -13.49
C ALA A 80 -7.60 -2.70 -13.74
N LEU A 81 -6.46 -3.40 -13.77
CA LEU A 81 -6.42 -4.85 -14.01
C LEU A 81 -6.84 -5.65 -12.76
N VAL A 82 -6.32 -5.31 -11.58
CA VAL A 82 -6.51 -6.12 -10.36
C VAL A 82 -7.57 -5.57 -9.40
N MET A 83 -7.90 -4.27 -9.50
CA MET A 83 -8.86 -3.56 -8.65
C MET A 83 -9.83 -2.69 -9.48
N PRO A 84 -10.63 -3.28 -10.40
CA PRO A 84 -11.45 -2.52 -11.34
C PRO A 84 -12.47 -1.59 -10.66
N ARG A 85 -13.00 -1.98 -9.50
CA ARG A 85 -13.91 -1.14 -8.71
C ARG A 85 -13.24 0.14 -8.21
N LEU A 86 -12.02 0.02 -7.67
CA LEU A 86 -11.24 1.17 -7.24
C LEU A 86 -10.89 2.06 -8.44
N SER A 87 -10.48 1.46 -9.56
CA SER A 87 -10.18 2.20 -10.78
C SER A 87 -11.36 3.01 -11.30
N GLY A 88 -12.58 2.47 -11.27
CA GLY A 88 -13.78 3.21 -11.67
C GLY A 88 -14.10 4.37 -10.74
N LEU A 89 -13.90 4.20 -9.43
CA LEU A 89 -14.14 5.26 -8.45
C LEU A 89 -13.10 6.39 -8.51
N LEU A 90 -11.83 6.08 -8.82
CA LEU A 90 -10.81 7.11 -9.05
C LEU A 90 -11.21 8.03 -10.20
N TYR A 91 -11.76 7.47 -11.28
CA TYR A 91 -12.27 8.28 -12.39
C TYR A 91 -13.44 9.19 -11.97
N LEU A 92 -14.33 8.68 -11.12
CA LEU A 92 -15.50 9.43 -10.62
C LEU A 92 -15.14 10.44 -9.52
N ARG A 93 -13.98 10.30 -8.88
CA ARG A 93 -13.50 11.19 -7.82
C ARG A 93 -13.35 12.63 -8.30
N GLU A 94 -12.98 12.83 -9.57
CA GLU A 94 -12.94 14.15 -10.20
C GLU A 94 -14.32 14.85 -10.19
N ASN A 95 -15.40 14.08 -10.09
CA ASN A 95 -16.78 14.56 -10.02
C ASN A 95 -17.33 14.61 -8.58
N GLY A 96 -16.45 14.53 -7.58
CA GLY A 96 -16.82 14.62 -6.16
C GLY A 96 -17.31 13.31 -5.54
N VAL A 97 -17.17 12.17 -6.23
CA VAL A 97 -17.49 10.86 -5.66
C VAL A 97 -16.38 10.43 -4.69
N GLU A 98 -16.75 10.19 -3.44
CA GLU A 98 -15.80 9.69 -2.45
C GLU A 98 -15.45 8.22 -2.68
N ILE A 99 -14.19 7.86 -2.42
CA ILE A 99 -13.74 6.47 -2.43
C ILE A 99 -14.04 5.88 -1.05
N PRO A 100 -14.82 4.80 -0.95
CA PRO A 100 -15.07 4.12 0.31
C PRO A 100 -13.75 3.74 0.98
N PRO A 101 -13.51 4.10 2.26
CA PRO A 101 -12.28 3.79 2.96
C PRO A 101 -11.91 2.31 2.93
N GLU A 102 -12.91 1.41 2.93
CA GLU A 102 -12.68 -0.04 2.92
C GLU A 102 -11.91 -0.52 1.67
N LEU A 103 -11.99 0.22 0.55
CA LEU A 103 -11.24 -0.11 -0.68
C LEU A 103 -9.78 0.33 -0.63
N LEU A 104 -9.42 1.16 0.35
CA LEU A 104 -8.06 1.65 0.58
C LEU A 104 -7.38 0.93 1.76
N GLU A 105 -8.16 0.29 2.62
CA GLU A 105 -7.67 -0.48 3.75
C GLU A 105 -7.08 -1.83 3.29
N PRO A 106 -6.05 -2.32 3.99
CA PRO A 106 -5.43 -3.59 3.65
C PRO A 106 -6.37 -4.77 3.93
N ASN A 107 -6.26 -5.82 3.12
CA ASN A 107 -7.03 -7.04 3.26
C ASN A 107 -6.49 -7.94 4.37
N LYS A 108 -6.99 -7.74 5.59
CA LYS A 108 -6.54 -8.47 6.80
C LYS A 108 -6.76 -9.98 6.77
N ASN A 109 -7.58 -10.48 5.83
CA ASN A 109 -7.88 -11.91 5.69
C ASN A 109 -6.94 -12.63 4.71
N LYS A 110 -6.00 -11.91 4.08
CA LYS A 110 -5.07 -12.45 3.10
C LYS A 110 -3.68 -12.63 3.68
N LEU A 111 -2.89 -13.43 2.95
CA LEU A 111 -1.65 -14.01 3.41
C LEU A 111 -0.61 -12.91 3.69
N LEU A 112 -0.14 -12.91 4.93
CA LEU A 112 0.82 -11.99 5.50
C LEU A 112 2.18 -12.70 5.54
N ILE A 113 3.11 -12.30 4.69
CA ILE A 113 4.47 -12.84 4.65
C ILE A 113 5.32 -12.14 5.72
N TRP A 114 6.10 -12.93 6.45
CA TRP A 114 7.12 -12.49 7.40
C TRP A 114 8.46 -12.38 6.70
N ARG A 115 9.16 -11.25 6.84
CA ARG A 115 10.45 -11.02 6.17
C ARG A 115 11.43 -10.32 7.10
N ARG A 116 12.54 -10.97 7.42
CA ARG A 116 13.63 -10.49 8.30
C ARG A 116 14.36 -9.27 7.74
#